data_AF-A0A9C8ZQR0-F1
#
_entry.id   AF-A0A9C8ZQR0-F1
#
_cell.length_a   1.000
_cell.length_b   1.000
_cell.length_c   1.000
_cell.angle_alpha   90.00
_cell.angle_beta   90.00
_cell.angle_gamma   90.00
#
_symmetry.space_group_name_H-M   'P 1'
#
loop_
_entity.id
_entity.type
_entity.pdbx_description
1 polymer ?
#
loop_
_entity_poly.entity_id
_entity_poly.type
_entity_poly.pdbx_seq_one_letter_code
_entity_poly.pdbx_strand_id
1 'polypeptide(L)' 'MAGALGAYLLANGVFDYDPEASTTHMVIEQGFEMGRPSLIEVEVDIRDGMVVEVRVGGQVVVVIEGELIL' A
#
# COMPACT_ATOMS: atom_id res chain seq x y z
N MET A 1 -3.82 4.95 -5.34
CA MET A 1 -2.51 5.66 -5.38
C MET A 1 -1.58 5.33 -4.20
N ALA A 2 -1.94 4.41 -3.29
CA ALA A 2 -1.11 3.99 -2.16
C ALA A 2 0.24 3.35 -2.58
N GLY A 3 0.23 2.40 -3.51
CA GLY A 3 1.47 1.78 -4.00
C GLY A 3 2.48 2.78 -4.58
N ALA A 4 2.02 3.73 -5.40
CA ALA A 4 2.87 4.77 -5.96
C ALA A 4 3.45 5.70 -4.87
N LEU A 5 2.66 6.05 -3.85
CA LEU A 5 3.14 6.82 -2.70
C LEU A 5 4.23 6.05 -1.95
N GLY A 6 4.02 4.75 -1.67
CA GLY A 6 5.02 3.90 -1.02
C GLY A 6 6.35 3.86 -1.78
N ALA A 7 6.29 3.61 -3.10
CA ALA A 7 7.49 3.59 -3.94
C ALA A 7 8.20 4.95 -3.97
N TYR A 8 7.46 6.05 -4.05
CA TYR A 8 8.03 7.39 -4.05
C TYR A 8 8.77 7.70 -2.74
N LEU A 9 8.17 7.38 -1.59
CA LEU A 9 8.76 7.65 -0.28
C LEU A 9 10.08 6.89 -0.11
N LEU A 10 10.13 5.64 -0.56
CA LEU A 10 11.33 4.81 -0.52
C LEU A 10 12.42 5.31 -1.48
N ALA A 11 12.05 5.60 -2.73
CA ALA A 11 12.98 6.10 -3.74
C ALA A 11 13.60 7.46 -3.39
N ASN A 12 12.93 8.24 -2.52
CA ASN A 12 13.42 9.53 -2.05
C ASN A 12 14.03 9.48 -0.63
N GLY A 13 14.20 8.29 -0.05
CA GLY A 13 14.84 8.13 1.27
C GLY A 13 14.10 8.85 2.40
N VAL A 14 12.76 8.94 2.34
CA VAL A 14 11.95 9.63 3.36
C VAL A 14 11.93 8.85 4.68
N PHE A 15 12.13 7.53 4.62
CA PHE A 15 12.24 6.66 5.79
C PHE A 15 13.48 5.79 5.65
N ASP A 16 14.05 5.42 6.80
CA ASP A 16 15.11 4.42 6.85
C ASP A 16 14.54 3.06 6.42
N TYR A 17 15.28 2.39 5.54
CA TYR A 17 15.01 1.01 5.15
C TYR A 17 16.32 0.24 5.19
N ASP A 18 16.24 -1.07 5.41
CA ASP A 18 17.40 -1.95 5.33
C ASP A 18 17.72 -2.19 3.84
N PRO A 19 18.90 -1.74 3.34
CA PRO A 19 19.28 -1.95 1.94
C PRO A 19 19.50 -3.42 1.60
N GLU A 20 19.72 -4.29 2.59
CA GLU A 20 19.83 -5.73 2.41
C GLU A 20 18.49 -6.46 2.52
N ALA A 21 17.44 -5.79 3.02
CA ALA A 21 16.11 -6.37 3.04
C ALA A 21 15.51 -6.41 1.63
N SER A 22 14.94 -7.56 1.25
CA SER A 22 14.33 -7.72 -0.07
C SER A 22 13.06 -6.89 -0.24
N THR A 23 12.36 -6.57 0.85
CA THR A 23 11.01 -5.99 0.85
C THR A 23 10.81 -5.05 2.03
N THR A 24 10.34 -3.83 1.77
CA THR A 24 9.87 -2.90 2.80
C THR A 24 8.34 -2.89 2.84
N HIS A 25 7.77 -3.02 4.04
CA HIS A 25 6.33 -3.00 4.26
C HIS A 25 5.89 -1.67 4.91
N MET A 26 4.77 -1.12 4.45
CA MET A 26 4.17 0.13 4.93
C MET A 26 2.64 -0.01 4.99
N VAL A 27 2.03 0.73 5.91
CA VAL A 27 0.57 0.91 5.96
C VAL A 27 0.24 2.36 5.64
N ILE A 28 -0.64 2.56 4.67
CA ILE A 28 -1.11 3.89 4.26
C ILE A 28 -2.56 4.06 4.74
N GLU A 29 -2.76 5.06 5.59
CA GLU A 29 -4.06 5.44 6.14
C GLU A 29 -4.76 6.42 5.20
N GLN A 30 -6.05 6.18 4.92
CA GLN A 30 -6.84 7.09 4.10
C GLN A 30 -8.31 7.12 4.53
N GLY A 31 -8.94 8.28 4.39
CA GLY A 31 -10.40 8.43 4.52
C GLY A 31 -10.92 8.57 5.94
N PHE A 32 -10.04 8.74 6.94
CA PHE A 32 -10.41 8.98 8.34
C PHE A 32 -11.28 10.22 8.50
N GLU A 33 -10.89 11.35 7.90
CA GLU A 33 -11.62 12.62 7.97
C GLU A 33 -12.98 12.55 7.26
N MET A 34 -13.15 11.63 6.32
CA MET A 34 -14.40 11.39 5.59
C MET A 34 -15.29 10.33 6.25
N GLY A 35 -14.89 9.79 7.42
CA GLY A 35 -15.63 8.72 8.11
C GLY A 35 -15.62 7.38 7.38
N ARG A 36 -14.66 7.17 6.46
CA ARG A 36 -14.47 5.93 5.70
C ARG A 36 -13.02 5.45 5.83
N PRO A 37 -12.56 5.14 7.04
CA PRO A 37 -11.18 4.77 7.29
C PRO A 37 -10.82 3.50 6.51
N SER A 38 -9.68 3.54 5.84
CA SER A 38 -9.09 2.42 5.12
C SER A 38 -7.61 2.32 5.48
N LEU A 39 -7.16 1.09 5.73
CA LEU A 39 -5.76 0.74 5.90
C LEU A 39 -5.32 -0.01 4.65
N ILE A 40 -4.34 0.54 3.94
CA ILE A 40 -3.83 -0.05 2.71
C ILE A 40 -2.42 -0.56 2.98
N GLU A 41 -2.22 -1.87 2.83
CA GLU A 41 -0.92 -2.51 2.96
C GLU A 41 -0.13 -2.31 1.66
N VAL A 42 1.10 -1.84 1.76
CA VAL A 42 1.99 -1.63 0.62
C VAL A 42 3.32 -2.28 0.91
N GLU A 43 3.74 -3.16 0.00
CA GLU A 43 5.07 -3.74 -0.02
C GLU A 43 5.83 -3.20 -1.22
N VAL A 44 7.10 -2.85 -1.01
CA VAL A 44 7.99 -2.36 -2.06
C VAL A 44 9.28 -3.18 -2.01
N ASP A 45 9.61 -3.82 -3.12
CA ASP A 45 10.87 -4.55 -3.25
C ASP A 45 11.93 -3.62 -3.82
N ILE A 46 13.10 -3.61 -3.18
CA ILE A 46 14.28 -2.86 -3.64
C ILE A 46 15.36 -3.86 -4.05
N ARG A 47 15.99 -3.59 -5.20
CA ARG A 47 17.24 -4.25 -5.62
C ARG A 47 18.20 -3.20 -6.13
N ASP A 48 19.43 -3.21 -5.65
CA ASP A 48 20.48 -2.26 -6.04
C ASP A 48 20.04 -0.78 -5.91
N GLY A 49 19.27 -0.47 -4.85
CA GLY A 49 18.74 0.87 -4.59
C GLY A 49 17.58 1.28 -5.50
N MET A 50 17.09 0.39 -6.37
CA MET A 50 15.99 0.64 -7.30
C MET A 50 14.74 -0.13 -6.88
N VAL A 51 13.58 0.53 -6.94
CA VAL A 51 12.28 -0.14 -6.77
C VAL A 51 12.02 -1.06 -7.96
N VAL A 52 11.81 -2.35 -7.71
CA VAL A 52 11.59 -3.36 -8.76
C VAL A 52 10.17 -3.92 -8.77
N GLU A 53 9.49 -3.89 -7.63
CA GLU A 53 8.11 -4.38 -7.50
C GLU A 53 7.37 -3.61 -6.42
N VAL A 54 6.06 -3.44 -6.63
CA VAL A 54 5.15 -2.85 -5.63
C VAL A 54 3.91 -3.72 -5.56
N ARG A 55 3.60 -4.22 -4.36
CA ARG A 55 2.36 -4.95 -4.08
C ARG A 55 1.46 -4.12 -3.18
N VAL A 56 0.16 -4.16 -3.45
CA VAL A 56 -0.85 -3.42 -2.69
C VAL A 56 -1.92 -4.40 -2.23
N GLY A 57 -2.12 -4.44 -0.92
CA GLY A 57 -3.08 -5.29 -0.24
C GLY A 57 -4.02 -4.48 0.66
N GLY A 58 -5.00 -5.19 1.20
CA GLY A 58 -5.96 -4.63 2.15
C GLY A 58 -7.04 -5.65 2.49
N GLN A 59 -7.58 -5.53 3.70
CA GLN A 59 -8.70 -6.36 4.11
C GLN A 59 -10.00 -5.86 3.50
N VAL A 60 -10.89 -6.78 3.18
CA VAL A 60 -12.22 -6.48 2.64
C VAL A 60 -13.28 -7.25 3.42
N VAL A 61 -14.47 -6.65 3.52
CA VAL A 61 -15.65 -7.27 4.13
C VAL A 61 -16.84 -7.12 3.19
N VAL A 62 -17.64 -8.18 3.06
CA VAL A 62 -18.91 -8.12 2.32
C VAL A 62 -19.91 -7.35 3.17
N VAL A 63 -20.44 -6.25 2.64
CA VAL A 63 -21.42 -5.41 3.35
C VAL A 63 -22.85 -5.80 2.97
N ILE A 64 -23.09 -6.06 1.68
CA ILE A 64 -24.40 -6.42 1.12
C ILE A 64 -24.17 -7.42 -0.01
N GLU A 65 -25.07 -8.39 -0.10
CA GLU A 65 -25.20 -9.32 -1.21
C GLU A 65 -26.64 -9.27 -1.73
N GLY A 66 -26.83 -9.38 -3.05
CA GLY A 66 -28.16 -9.34 -3.67
C GLY A 66 -28.11 -9.51 -5.17
N GLU A 67 -29.28 -9.63 -5.78
CA GLU A 67 -29.46 -9.83 -7.22
C GLU A 67 -30.06 -8.58 -7.87
N LEU A 68 -29.58 -8.21 -9.07
CA LEU A 68 -30.17 -7.15 -9.88
C LEU A 68 -31.06 -7.79 -10.95
N ILE A 69 -32.38 -7.57 -10.85
CA ILE A 69 -33.37 -8.03 -11.84
C ILE A 69 -33.65 -6.88 -12.80
N LEU A 70 -33.55 -7.17 -14.11
CA LEU A 70 -33.83 -6.22 -15.20
C LEU A 70 -35.31 -6.13 -15.53
#